data_AF-A0A9D5FWJ4-F1
#
_entry.id   AF-A0A9D5FWJ4-F1
#
_cell.length_a   1.000
_cell.length_b   1.000
_cell.length_c   1.000
_cell.angle_alpha   90.00
_cell.angle_beta   90.00
_cell.angle_gamma   90.00
#
_symmetry.space_group_name_H-M   'P 1'
#
loop_
_entity.id
_entity.type
_entity.pdbx_description
1 polymer ?
#
loop_
_entity_poly.entity_id
_entity_poly.type
_entity_poly.pdbx_seq_one_letter_code
_entity_poly.pdbx_strand_id
1 'polypeptide(L)'
;MKKLLLSTALCLFCAIQMSAQSFNEELLEGIWENNDNSVEYSEYIGTIKKIRMGLFVEMDEDYVDVRSGRIDYKYGQKTIEMAVNDRRFDVDDTSKILDYFITGNNRLHILVGDAFTLHFTILQLDANTMKLQTKKGIMTFTKATTQVQGVKAQTNNAEKARYNAKGQRINRAEKGLNIIQSADNTTRKELVK
;
A
#
# COMPACT_ATOMS: atom_id res chain seq x y z
N MET A 1 50.69 22.60 9.21
CA MET A 1 49.36 23.26 9.14
C MET A 1 48.48 22.73 7.99
N LYS A 2 48.99 22.55 6.76
CA LYS A 2 48.18 22.02 5.62
C LYS A 2 47.61 20.60 5.82
N LYS A 3 48.29 19.71 6.55
CA LYS A 3 47.81 18.33 6.84
C LYS A 3 46.70 18.27 7.90
N LEU A 4 46.67 19.21 8.85
CA LEU A 4 45.63 19.29 9.89
C LEU A 4 44.31 19.85 9.35
N LEU A 5 44.37 20.78 8.40
CA LEU A 5 43.20 21.32 7.70
C LEU A 5 42.53 20.28 6.79
N LEU A 6 43.30 19.36 6.19
CA LEU A 6 42.76 18.27 5.38
C LEU A 6 42.01 17.23 6.23
N SER A 7 42.53 16.91 7.42
CA SER A 7 41.92 15.92 8.31
C SER A 7 40.64 16.44 8.98
N THR A 8 40.58 17.73 9.30
CA THR A 8 39.38 18.36 9.87
C THR A 8 38.28 18.57 8.83
N ALA A 9 38.64 18.87 7.57
CA ALA A 9 37.68 18.89 6.47
C ALA A 9 37.09 17.49 6.19
N LEU A 10 37.91 16.43 6.23
CA LEU A 10 37.45 15.05 5.99
C LEU A 10 36.51 14.53 7.09
N CYS A 11 36.76 14.89 8.35
CA CYS A 11 35.84 14.57 9.46
C CYS A 11 34.52 15.33 9.37
N LEU A 12 34.51 16.58 8.86
CA LEU A 12 33.26 17.30 8.59
C LEU A 12 32.48 16.67 7.43
N PHE A 13 33.11 16.17 6.37
CA PHE A 13 32.40 15.47 5.29
C PHE A 13 31.83 14.11 5.72
N CYS A 14 32.46 13.39 6.65
CA CYS A 14 31.86 12.18 7.24
C CYS A 14 30.66 12.49 8.15
N ALA A 15 30.59 13.69 8.72
CA ALA A 15 29.47 14.14 9.56
C ALA A 15 28.33 14.76 8.74
N ILE A 16 28.57 15.16 7.48
CA ILE A 16 27.51 15.59 6.55
C ILE A 16 26.86 14.33 5.97
N GLN A 17 25.95 13.79 6.79
CA GLN A 17 24.78 13.02 6.35
C GLN A 17 25.07 11.68 5.64
N MET A 18 25.57 10.70 6.38
CA MET A 18 24.85 9.41 6.38
C MET A 18 23.52 9.61 7.09
N SER A 19 22.61 10.41 6.51
CA SER A 19 21.20 10.24 6.79
C SER A 19 20.87 8.86 6.21
N ALA A 20 21.00 7.82 7.01
CA ALA A 20 20.46 6.53 6.63
C ALA A 20 19.01 6.81 6.27
N GLN A 21 18.65 6.59 5.01
CA GLN A 21 17.29 6.80 4.53
C GLN A 21 16.37 6.04 5.46
N SER A 22 15.61 6.77 6.28
CA SER A 22 14.58 6.20 7.12
C SER A 22 13.29 6.21 6.33
N PHE A 23 12.55 5.13 6.46
CA PHE A 23 11.25 4.97 5.82
C PHE A 23 10.16 5.15 6.86
N ASN A 24 9.12 5.91 6.50
CA ASN A 24 7.95 6.08 7.34
C ASN A 24 7.06 4.83 7.25
N GLU A 25 6.80 4.17 8.37
CA GLU A 25 5.92 3.00 8.46
C GLU A 25 4.50 3.29 7.97
N GLU A 26 4.00 4.52 8.12
CA GLU A 26 2.68 4.93 7.61
C GLU A 26 2.57 4.77 6.08
N LEU A 27 3.68 4.87 5.34
CA LEU A 27 3.66 4.68 3.90
C LEU A 27 3.40 3.22 3.51
N LEU A 28 3.70 2.27 4.40
CA LEU A 28 3.42 0.84 4.19
C LEU A 28 1.92 0.55 4.15
N GLU A 29 1.08 1.33 4.84
CA GLU A 29 -0.36 1.06 4.89
C GLU A 29 -1.00 1.08 3.50
N GLY A 30 -1.89 0.13 3.22
CA GLY A 30 -2.58 -0.03 1.96
C GLY A 30 -2.40 -1.41 1.35
N ILE A 31 -2.86 -1.57 0.11
CA ILE A 31 -2.76 -2.81 -0.65
C ILE A 31 -1.63 -2.65 -1.66
N TRP A 32 -0.69 -3.60 -1.65
CA TRP A 32 0.48 -3.66 -2.50
C TRP A 32 0.42 -4.89 -3.37
N GLU A 33 0.52 -4.72 -4.68
CA GLU A 33 0.42 -5.79 -5.67
C GLU A 33 1.75 -5.98 -6.39
N ASN A 34 2.21 -7.22 -6.48
CA ASN A 34 3.40 -7.60 -7.23
C ASN A 34 3.02 -7.89 -8.69
N ASN A 35 3.47 -7.02 -9.59
CA ASN A 35 3.08 -7.10 -11.00
C ASN A 35 3.96 -8.06 -11.82
N ASP A 36 5.17 -8.36 -11.34
CA ASP A 36 6.15 -9.14 -12.11
C ASP A 36 6.11 -10.62 -11.71
N ASN A 37 5.82 -10.94 -10.44
CA ASN A 37 5.75 -12.31 -9.90
C ASN A 37 6.98 -13.21 -10.20
N SER A 38 8.05 -12.64 -10.77
CA SER A 38 9.24 -13.31 -11.31
C SER A 38 10.26 -13.68 -10.24
N VAL A 39 10.17 -13.02 -9.08
CA VAL A 39 11.06 -13.22 -7.95
C VAL A 39 10.31 -13.99 -6.86
N GLU A 40 10.85 -15.14 -6.49
CA GLU A 40 10.44 -15.88 -5.29
C GLU A 40 11.10 -15.30 -4.04
N TYR A 41 10.45 -15.41 -2.88
CA TYR A 41 11.05 -15.02 -1.61
C TYR A 41 12.12 -16.02 -1.17
N SER A 42 11.79 -17.31 -1.30
CA SER A 42 12.60 -18.46 -0.88
C SER A 42 12.13 -19.73 -1.60
N GLU A 43 12.80 -20.84 -1.34
CA GLU A 43 12.38 -22.17 -1.82
C GLU A 43 11.15 -22.76 -1.12
N TYR A 44 10.75 -22.21 0.04
CA TYR A 44 9.59 -22.66 0.82
C TYR A 44 8.38 -21.74 0.65
N ILE A 45 8.61 -20.43 0.75
CA ILE A 45 7.68 -19.37 0.40
C ILE A 45 8.14 -18.82 -0.94
N GLY A 46 7.37 -19.08 -1.99
CA GLY A 46 7.66 -18.68 -3.36
C GLY A 46 7.32 -17.21 -3.58
N THR A 47 6.56 -16.91 -4.62
CA THR A 47 6.21 -15.53 -4.98
C THR A 47 5.19 -14.94 -4.01
N ILE A 48 5.49 -13.74 -3.50
CA ILE A 48 4.49 -12.92 -2.78
C ILE A 48 3.72 -12.11 -3.80
N LYS A 49 2.41 -12.33 -3.90
CA LYS A 49 1.55 -11.68 -4.90
C LYS A 49 0.99 -10.36 -4.41
N LYS A 50 0.55 -10.33 -3.14
CA LYS A 50 -0.16 -9.19 -2.57
C LYS A 50 0.14 -9.05 -1.09
N ILE A 51 0.32 -7.82 -0.63
CA ILE A 51 0.45 -7.50 0.79
C ILE A 51 -0.54 -6.38 1.10
N ARG A 52 -1.47 -6.63 2.03
CA ARG A 52 -2.29 -5.61 2.64
C ARG A 52 -1.74 -5.30 4.03
N MET A 53 -1.31 -4.06 4.25
CA MET A 53 -0.86 -3.56 5.55
C MET A 53 -1.84 -2.50 6.04
N GLY A 54 -2.09 -2.47 7.35
CA GLY A 54 -3.06 -1.59 7.98
C GLY A 54 -4.38 -2.31 8.28
N LEU A 55 -5.10 -1.76 9.25
CA LEU A 55 -6.31 -2.38 9.79
C LEU A 55 -7.37 -2.58 8.71
N PHE A 56 -7.99 -3.76 8.73
CA PHE A 56 -9.18 -4.02 7.93
C PHE A 56 -10.13 -4.99 8.59
N VAL A 57 -11.39 -4.92 8.16
CA VAL A 57 -12.42 -5.87 8.54
C VAL A 57 -12.47 -6.97 7.50
N GLU A 58 -12.24 -8.19 7.95
CA GLU A 58 -12.48 -9.43 7.21
C GLU A 58 -13.86 -9.95 7.62
N MET A 59 -14.70 -10.21 6.62
CA MET A 59 -16.06 -10.71 6.84
C MET A 59 -16.26 -11.96 6.00
N ASP A 60 -16.86 -12.96 6.61
CA ASP A 60 -17.36 -14.18 5.97
C ASP A 60 -18.79 -14.43 6.47
N GLU A 61 -19.45 -15.50 5.99
CA GLU A 61 -20.83 -15.81 6.39
C GLU A 61 -20.98 -15.97 7.91
N ASP A 62 -19.97 -16.53 8.59
CA ASP A 62 -20.04 -16.92 10.00
C ASP A 62 -19.16 -16.08 10.95
N TYR A 63 -18.35 -15.14 10.46
CA TYR A 63 -17.45 -14.36 11.32
C TYR A 63 -17.11 -12.97 10.79
N VAL A 64 -16.74 -12.09 11.72
CA VAL A 64 -16.22 -10.75 11.46
C VAL A 64 -14.99 -10.55 12.32
N ASP A 65 -13.84 -10.36 11.67
CA ASP A 65 -12.56 -10.17 12.34
C ASP A 65 -11.91 -8.84 11.92
N VAL A 66 -11.24 -8.19 12.87
CA VAL A 66 -10.33 -7.06 12.58
C VAL A 66 -8.91 -7.60 12.49
N ARG A 67 -8.22 -7.29 11.39
CA ARG A 67 -6.87 -7.79 11.08
C ARG A 67 -5.91 -6.62 10.87
N SER A 68 -4.64 -6.78 11.28
CA SER A 68 -3.56 -5.82 11.03
C SER A 68 -3.06 -5.84 9.58
N GLY A 69 -3.37 -6.91 8.84
CA GLY A 69 -2.99 -7.06 7.44
C GLY A 69 -3.20 -8.49 6.94
N ARG A 70 -2.89 -8.71 5.67
CA ARG A 70 -3.04 -9.99 4.97
C ARG A 70 -1.98 -10.10 3.87
N ILE A 71 -1.51 -11.31 3.60
CA ILE A 71 -0.57 -11.61 2.53
C ILE A 71 -1.10 -12.77 1.69
N ASP A 72 -1.06 -12.60 0.37
CA ASP A 72 -1.38 -13.64 -0.59
C ASP A 72 -0.07 -14.05 -1.30
N TYR A 73 0.21 -15.34 -1.35
CA TYR A 73 1.48 -15.87 -1.84
C TYR A 73 1.33 -17.25 -2.49
N LYS A 74 2.37 -17.65 -3.23
CA LYS A 74 2.57 -19.02 -3.70
C LYS A 74 3.56 -19.74 -2.79
N TYR A 75 3.28 -20.99 -2.46
CA TYR A 75 4.31 -21.86 -1.89
C TYR A 75 5.42 -22.10 -2.89
N GLY A 76 6.65 -22.16 -2.37
CA GLY A 76 7.84 -22.49 -3.14
C GLY A 76 7.95 -23.99 -3.38
N GLN A 77 8.77 -24.36 -4.35
CA GLN A 77 8.88 -25.74 -4.84
C GLN A 77 9.15 -26.78 -3.73
N LYS A 78 9.95 -26.45 -2.71
CA LYS A 78 10.21 -27.41 -1.61
C LYS A 78 8.96 -27.69 -0.78
N THR A 79 8.12 -26.70 -0.54
CA THR A 79 6.86 -26.92 0.20
C THR A 79 5.90 -27.76 -0.62
N ILE A 80 5.82 -27.51 -1.94
CA ILE A 80 4.99 -28.30 -2.87
C ILE A 80 5.44 -29.78 -2.86
N GLU A 81 6.74 -30.04 -2.93
CA GLU A 81 7.32 -31.39 -2.87
C GLU A 81 7.08 -32.09 -1.53
N MET A 82 6.97 -31.33 -0.44
CA MET A 82 6.65 -31.88 0.88
C MET A 82 5.15 -32.14 1.07
N ALA A 83 4.30 -31.47 0.31
CA ALA A 83 2.84 -31.53 0.44
C ALA A 83 2.17 -32.63 -0.41
N VAL A 84 2.95 -33.55 -1.03
CA VAL A 84 2.49 -34.55 -2.02
C VAL A 84 1.31 -35.42 -1.54
N ASN A 85 1.10 -35.59 -0.24
CA ASN A 85 -0.01 -36.38 0.33
C ASN A 85 -1.05 -35.55 1.08
N ASP A 86 -0.92 -34.22 1.12
CA ASP A 86 -1.90 -33.36 1.78
C ASP A 86 -3.03 -32.99 0.79
N ARG A 87 -4.20 -33.60 1.01
CA ARG A 87 -5.40 -33.34 0.19
C ARG A 87 -5.97 -31.93 0.35
N ARG A 88 -5.54 -31.19 1.37
CA ARG A 88 -5.98 -29.81 1.64
C ARG A 88 -4.96 -28.77 1.21
N PHE A 89 -3.81 -29.19 0.67
CA PHE A 89 -2.79 -28.27 0.21
C PHE A 89 -3.24 -27.55 -1.06
N ASP A 90 -3.15 -26.23 -1.03
CA ASP A 90 -3.22 -25.37 -2.21
C ASP A 90 -1.85 -24.72 -2.41
N VAL A 91 -1.42 -24.60 -3.67
CA VAL A 91 -0.18 -23.92 -4.05
C VAL A 91 -0.30 -22.43 -3.77
N ASP A 92 -1.49 -21.88 -3.95
CA ASP A 92 -1.82 -20.50 -3.63
C ASP A 92 -2.42 -20.44 -2.22
N ASP A 93 -1.86 -19.59 -1.37
CA ASP A 93 -2.31 -19.47 0.01
C ASP A 93 -2.40 -18.01 0.45
N THR A 94 -3.16 -17.82 1.52
CA THR A 94 -3.38 -16.56 2.19
C THR A 94 -3.05 -16.71 3.66
N SER A 95 -2.37 -15.72 4.23
CA SER A 95 -2.22 -15.63 5.69
C SER A 95 -2.49 -14.24 6.22
N LYS A 96 -2.98 -14.16 7.46
CA LYS A 96 -3.09 -12.90 8.19
C LYS A 96 -1.71 -12.36 8.57
N ILE A 97 -1.55 -11.05 8.59
CA ILE A 97 -0.40 -10.39 9.19
C ILE A 97 -0.78 -10.01 10.62
N LEU A 98 0.02 -10.44 11.58
CA LEU A 98 -0.16 -10.09 12.98
C LEU A 98 0.35 -8.68 13.25
N ASP A 99 1.54 -8.37 12.74
CA ASP A 99 2.19 -7.07 12.89
C ASP A 99 3.30 -6.88 11.83
N TYR A 100 3.73 -5.63 11.63
CA TYR A 100 4.83 -5.26 10.75
C TYR A 100 5.53 -4.00 11.26
N PHE A 101 6.84 -3.92 11.09
CA PHE A 101 7.62 -2.78 11.58
C PHE A 101 8.96 -2.65 10.83
N ILE A 102 9.52 -1.45 10.85
CA ILE A 102 10.80 -1.10 10.24
C ILE A 102 11.86 -0.95 11.35
N THR A 103 12.94 -1.73 11.25
CA THR A 103 14.11 -1.57 12.13
C THR A 103 15.33 -1.10 11.36
N GLY A 104 16.29 -0.47 12.07
CA GLY A 104 17.58 -0.09 11.49
C GLY A 104 17.46 0.77 10.23
N ASN A 105 16.44 1.63 10.17
CA ASN A 105 16.08 2.56 9.10
C ASN A 105 15.46 1.94 7.84
N ASN A 106 15.78 0.70 7.47
CA ASN A 106 15.33 0.10 6.21
C ASN A 106 15.04 -1.41 6.24
N ARG A 107 14.91 -2.03 7.41
CA ARG A 107 14.57 -3.46 7.51
C ARG A 107 13.10 -3.63 7.82
N LEU A 108 12.31 -4.04 6.84
CA LEU A 108 10.90 -4.37 7.03
C LEU A 108 10.78 -5.80 7.57
N HIS A 109 10.10 -5.93 8.70
CA HIS A 109 9.71 -7.18 9.32
C HIS A 109 8.20 -7.35 9.18
N ILE A 110 7.73 -8.53 8.77
CA ILE A 110 6.30 -8.86 8.71
C ILE A 110 6.08 -10.20 9.43
N LEU A 111 5.21 -10.20 10.44
CA LEU A 111 4.81 -11.38 11.20
C LEU A 111 3.57 -11.99 10.54
N VAL A 112 3.71 -13.17 9.92
CA VAL A 112 2.65 -13.80 9.11
C VAL A 112 2.04 -14.97 9.89
N GLY A 113 0.87 -14.70 10.49
CA GLY A 113 0.16 -15.63 11.37
C GLY A 113 1.07 -16.24 12.42
N ASP A 114 0.84 -17.52 12.71
CA ASP A 114 1.71 -18.34 13.58
C ASP A 114 2.71 -19.17 12.75
N ALA A 115 2.85 -18.87 11.45
CA ALA A 115 3.53 -19.75 10.49
C ALA A 115 4.98 -19.33 10.23
N PHE A 116 5.22 -18.07 9.86
CA PHE A 116 6.55 -17.60 9.48
C PHE A 116 6.68 -16.08 9.57
N THR A 117 7.92 -15.61 9.42
CA THR A 117 8.25 -14.18 9.36
C THR A 117 8.94 -13.84 8.06
N LEU A 118 8.61 -12.69 7.49
CA LEU A 118 9.27 -12.15 6.31
C LEU A 118 10.18 -10.99 6.67
N HIS A 119 11.35 -10.96 6.03
CA HIS A 119 12.40 -9.99 6.27
C HIS A 119 12.87 -9.41 4.94
N PHE A 120 12.82 -8.08 4.83
CA PHE A 120 13.21 -7.37 3.63
C PHE A 120 14.13 -6.21 3.95
N THR A 121 15.03 -5.89 3.02
CA THR A 121 15.64 -4.57 2.98
C THR A 121 14.81 -3.69 2.04
N ILE A 122 14.30 -2.57 2.54
CA ILE A 122 13.57 -1.58 1.76
C ILE A 122 14.58 -0.82 0.90
N LEU A 123 14.39 -0.88 -0.42
CA LEU A 123 15.16 -0.11 -1.39
C LEU A 123 14.43 1.15 -1.84
N GLN A 124 13.09 1.09 -1.84
CA GLN A 124 12.22 2.20 -2.21
C GLN A 124 10.88 2.02 -1.48
N LEU A 125 10.38 3.08 -0.87
CA LEU A 125 9.02 3.16 -0.36
C LEU A 125 8.51 4.59 -0.56
N ASP A 126 7.52 4.74 -1.43
CA ASP A 126 6.83 5.99 -1.69
C ASP A 126 5.32 5.75 -1.79
N ALA A 127 4.55 6.76 -2.22
CA ALA A 127 3.10 6.67 -2.28
C ALA A 127 2.57 5.58 -3.23
N ASN A 128 3.35 5.14 -4.22
CA ASN A 128 2.90 4.24 -5.27
C ASN A 128 3.78 2.99 -5.43
N THR A 129 5.03 3.04 -4.97
CA THR A 129 6.01 1.97 -5.20
C THR A 129 6.65 1.51 -3.90
N MET A 130 6.74 0.19 -3.75
CA MET A 130 7.52 -0.47 -2.71
C MET A 130 8.48 -1.47 -3.35
N LYS A 131 9.79 -1.25 -3.23
CA LYS A 131 10.82 -2.20 -3.69
C LYS A 131 11.52 -2.83 -2.49
N LEU A 132 11.44 -4.15 -2.42
CA LEU A 132 11.94 -4.95 -1.32
C LEU A 132 13.00 -5.92 -1.81
N GLN A 133 14.20 -5.84 -1.24
CA GLN A 133 15.27 -6.80 -1.49
C GLN A 133 15.08 -8.03 -0.61
N THR A 134 15.15 -9.21 -1.24
CA THR A 134 15.21 -10.53 -0.60
C THR A 134 16.58 -11.17 -0.88
N LYS A 135 16.80 -12.40 -0.40
CA LYS A 135 17.99 -13.18 -0.79
C LYS A 135 17.97 -13.63 -2.25
N LYS A 136 16.79 -13.71 -2.87
CA LYS A 136 16.58 -14.23 -4.23
C LYS A 136 16.48 -13.13 -5.29
N GLY A 137 16.25 -11.88 -4.89
CA GLY A 137 16.16 -10.75 -5.82
C GLY A 137 15.36 -9.58 -5.26
N ILE A 138 15.03 -8.63 -6.13
CA ILE A 138 14.23 -7.44 -5.79
C ILE A 138 12.78 -7.69 -6.19
N MET A 139 11.88 -7.64 -5.22
CA MET A 139 10.44 -7.62 -5.48
C MET A 139 9.96 -6.19 -5.61
N THR A 140 9.15 -5.91 -6.63
CA THR A 140 8.55 -4.59 -6.84
C THR A 140 7.04 -4.69 -6.72
N PHE A 141 6.48 -3.91 -5.80
CA PHE A 141 5.06 -3.79 -5.58
C PHE A 141 4.56 -2.41 -5.97
N THR A 142 3.37 -2.36 -6.55
CA THR A 142 2.65 -1.12 -6.79
C THR A 142 1.46 -1.02 -5.85
N LYS A 143 1.21 0.18 -5.34
CA LYS A 143 0.06 0.41 -4.46
C LYS A 143 -1.22 0.33 -5.28
N ALA A 144 -2.12 -0.57 -4.91
CA ALA A 144 -3.43 -0.63 -5.52
C ALA A 144 -4.21 0.64 -5.15
N THR A 145 -4.75 1.31 -6.16
CA THR A 145 -5.59 2.48 -5.96
C THR A 145 -6.95 2.02 -5.42
N THR A 146 -7.11 2.06 -4.10
CA THR A 146 -8.43 1.89 -3.49
C THR A 146 -9.30 3.07 -3.93
N GLN A 147 -10.33 2.81 -4.76
CA GLN A 147 -11.27 3.81 -5.29
C GLN A 147 -12.05 4.60 -4.21
N VAL A 148 -11.80 4.37 -2.92
CA VAL A 148 -12.50 5.02 -1.80
C VAL A 148 -11.77 6.28 -1.30
N GLN A 149 -10.55 6.60 -1.79
CA GLN A 149 -9.91 7.91 -1.56
C GLN A 149 -10.08 8.90 -2.73
N GLY A 150 -11.13 8.70 -3.53
CA GLY A 150 -11.46 9.50 -4.71
C GLY A 150 -12.47 10.63 -4.49
N VAL A 151 -12.62 11.19 -3.28
CA VAL A 151 -13.34 12.46 -3.10
C VAL A 151 -12.36 13.56 -2.66
N LYS A 152 -11.26 13.72 -3.39
CA LYS A 152 -10.73 15.07 -3.57
C LYS A 152 -11.70 15.77 -4.51
N ALA A 153 -12.45 16.73 -3.98
CA ALA A 153 -13.30 17.61 -4.76
C ALA A 153 -12.51 18.09 -5.99
N GLN A 154 -12.88 17.62 -7.19
CA GLN A 154 -12.44 18.24 -8.43
C GLN A 154 -12.98 19.66 -8.42
N THR A 155 -12.13 20.61 -8.05
CA THR A 155 -12.49 22.01 -7.87
C THR A 155 -12.68 22.78 -9.18
N ASN A 156 -12.86 22.13 -10.34
CA ASN A 156 -13.05 22.84 -11.61
C ASN A 156 -13.95 22.11 -12.62
N ASN A 157 -15.08 21.58 -12.15
CA ASN A 157 -16.13 21.14 -13.08
C ASN A 157 -17.10 22.31 -13.32
N ALA A 158 -16.92 23.00 -14.44
CA ALA A 158 -17.80 24.08 -14.88
C ALA A 158 -19.28 23.64 -14.85
N GLU A 159 -20.13 24.47 -14.26
CA GLU A 159 -21.58 24.22 -14.17
C GLU A 159 -22.20 24.28 -15.57
N LYS A 160 -22.79 23.16 -16.00
CA LYS A 160 -23.51 23.02 -17.29
C LYS A 160 -24.97 23.40 -17.14
N ALA A 161 -25.59 22.99 -16.03
CA ALA A 161 -26.97 23.29 -15.69
C ALA A 161 -27.22 23.17 -14.20
N ARG A 162 -28.27 23.83 -13.72
CA ARG A 162 -28.74 23.78 -12.34
C ARG A 162 -30.24 23.59 -12.28
N TYR A 163 -30.69 22.84 -11.28
CA TYR A 163 -32.09 22.52 -11.06
C TYR A 163 -32.47 22.75 -9.59
N ASN A 164 -33.73 23.11 -9.33
CA ASN A 164 -34.28 23.14 -7.98
C ASN A 164 -34.70 21.72 -7.52
N ALA A 165 -35.15 21.60 -6.27
CA ALA A 165 -35.61 20.32 -5.70
C ALA A 165 -36.80 19.69 -6.43
N LYS A 166 -37.52 20.44 -7.27
CA LYS A 166 -38.63 19.96 -8.11
C LYS A 166 -38.16 19.49 -9.50
N GLY A 167 -36.86 19.52 -9.77
CA GLY A 167 -36.27 19.17 -11.06
C GLY A 167 -36.43 20.24 -12.14
N GLN A 168 -36.83 21.47 -11.79
CA GLN A 168 -36.95 22.57 -12.75
C GLN A 168 -35.60 23.24 -12.95
N ARG A 169 -35.23 23.51 -14.21
CA ARG A 169 -33.97 24.21 -14.53
C ARG A 169 -34.03 25.65 -14.04
N ILE A 170 -32.98 26.10 -13.35
CA ILE A 170 -32.83 27.44 -12.79
C ILE A 170 -31.53 28.06 -13.31
N ASN A 171 -31.56 29.38 -13.53
CA ASN A 171 -30.43 30.12 -14.12
C ASN A 171 -29.51 30.76 -13.06
N ARG A 172 -29.85 30.62 -11.78
CA ARG A 172 -29.10 31.10 -10.62
C ARG A 172 -29.37 30.23 -9.40
N ALA A 173 -28.53 30.33 -8.39
CA ALA A 173 -28.76 29.68 -7.11
C ALA A 173 -30.05 30.19 -6.44
N GLU A 174 -30.88 29.27 -5.96
CA GLU A 174 -32.07 29.56 -5.15
C GLU A 174 -31.87 29.05 -3.73
N LYS A 175 -32.46 29.72 -2.72
CA LYS A 175 -32.40 29.25 -1.34
C LYS A 175 -32.98 27.84 -1.22
N GLY A 176 -32.26 26.94 -0.58
CA GLY A 176 -32.61 25.53 -0.44
C GLY A 176 -31.74 24.59 -1.29
N LEU A 177 -32.26 23.40 -1.58
CA LEU A 177 -31.52 22.36 -2.29
C LEU A 177 -31.48 22.64 -3.80
N ASN A 178 -30.26 22.73 -4.33
CA ASN A 178 -29.95 22.89 -5.74
C ASN A 178 -29.24 21.61 -6.23
N ILE A 179 -29.56 21.15 -7.43
CA ILE A 179 -28.90 20.04 -8.10
C ILE A 179 -28.09 20.62 -9.26
N ILE A 180 -26.78 20.44 -9.24
CA ILE A 180 -25.86 20.99 -10.24
C ILE A 180 -25.35 19.86 -11.12
N GLN A 181 -25.51 20.03 -12.43
CA GLN A 181 -24.90 19.19 -13.45
C GLN A 181 -23.62 19.85 -13.95
N SER A 182 -22.52 19.10 -13.84
CA SER A 182 -21.20 19.47 -14.31
C SER A 182 -21.03 19.23 -15.82
N ALA A 183 -20.02 19.84 -16.43
CA ALA A 183 -19.68 19.66 -17.85
C ALA A 183 -19.33 18.19 -18.21
N ASP A 184 -18.75 17.43 -17.27
CA ASP A 184 -18.46 16.00 -17.39
C ASP A 184 -19.69 15.10 -17.15
N ASN A 185 -20.89 15.69 -17.09
CA ASN A 185 -22.17 15.05 -16.78
C ASN A 185 -22.29 14.45 -15.37
N THR A 186 -21.35 14.72 -14.46
CA THR A 186 -21.54 14.41 -13.03
C THR A 186 -22.59 15.32 -12.40
N THR A 187 -23.25 14.85 -11.35
CA THR A 187 -24.25 15.64 -10.61
C THR A 187 -23.87 15.77 -9.15
N ARG A 188 -24.01 16.97 -8.58
CA ARG A 188 -23.83 17.23 -7.14
C ARG A 188 -25.02 18.00 -6.56
N LYS A 189 -25.21 17.85 -5.24
CA LYS A 189 -26.23 18.59 -4.46
C LYS A 189 -25.55 19.74 -3.72
N GLU A 190 -26.13 20.92 -3.81
CA GLU A 190 -25.67 22.13 -3.12
C GLU A 190 -26.82 22.72 -2.28
N LEU A 191 -26.57 22.94 -0.99
CA LEU A 191 -27.53 23.61 -0.10
C LEU A 191 -27.17 25.09 -0.01
N VAL A 192 -28.02 25.94 -0.56
CA VAL A 192 -27.86 27.40 -0.53
C VAL A 192 -28.67 27.93 0.66
N LYS A 193 -27.99 28.59 1.61
CA LYS A 193 -28.59 29.13 2.84
C LYS A 193 -29.27 30.48 2.62
#